data_AF-A0A192H4T4-F1
#
_entry.id   AF-A0A192H4T4-F1
#
_cell.length_a   1.000
_cell.length_b   1.000
_cell.length_c   1.000
_cell.angle_alpha   90.00
_cell.angle_beta   90.00
_cell.angle_gamma   90.00
#
_symmetry.space_group_name_H-M   'P 1'
#
loop_
_entity.id
_entity.type
_entity.pdbx_description
1 polymer ?
#
loop_
_entity_poly.entity_id
_entity_poly.type
_entity_poly.pdbx_seq_one_letter_code
_entity_poly.pdbx_strand_id
1 'polypeptide(L)'
;MIKASRELLERYDAKFTKLFNHEYWLVIVADYYDKVHTFYLYNKHIKQPLTDSHELARVEMSDKDTYTIMLRDLKVHSNLRIEFRDTRWPVRPESTVLVDRVHGHGSVTE
;
A
#
# COMPACT_ATOMS: atom_id res chain seq x y z
N MET A 1 -16.82 15.91 -4.56
CA MET A 1 -15.40 15.51 -4.46
C MET A 1 -14.61 16.70 -3.93
N ILE A 2 -13.80 16.50 -2.89
CA ILE A 2 -12.97 17.55 -2.27
C ILE A 2 -11.61 17.67 -2.98
N LYS A 3 -10.89 18.78 -2.80
CA LYS A 3 -9.57 19.02 -3.43
C LYS A 3 -8.58 17.89 -3.13
N ALA A 4 -8.45 17.50 -1.86
CA ALA A 4 -7.57 16.41 -1.44
C ALA A 4 -7.88 15.06 -2.13
N SER A 5 -9.17 14.77 -2.33
CA SER A 5 -9.63 13.56 -3.03
C SER A 5 -9.25 13.60 -4.51
N ARG A 6 -9.38 14.77 -5.16
CA ARG A 6 -8.92 14.95 -6.55
C ARG A 6 -7.41 14.74 -6.68
N GLU A 7 -6.62 15.33 -5.80
CA GLU A 7 -5.16 15.17 -5.80
C GLU A 7 -4.73 13.71 -5.56
N LEU A 8 -5.44 12.98 -4.68
CA LEU A 8 -5.24 11.54 -4.48
C LEU A 8 -5.48 10.77 -5.78
N LEU A 9 -6.58 11.04 -6.49
CA LEU A 9 -6.92 10.35 -7.72
C LEU A 9 -5.95 10.69 -8.86
N GLU A 10 -5.50 11.94 -8.96
CA GLU A 10 -4.49 12.35 -9.95
C GLU A 10 -3.15 11.63 -9.72
N ARG A 11 -2.72 11.51 -8.46
CA ARG A 11 -1.52 10.74 -8.11
C ARG A 11 -1.71 9.25 -8.34
N TYR A 12 -2.91 8.72 -8.06
CA TYR A 12 -3.26 7.33 -8.36
C TYR A 12 -3.13 7.04 -9.86
N ASP A 13 -3.75 7.86 -10.70
CA ASP A 13 -3.74 7.68 -12.16
C ASP A 13 -2.32 7.78 -12.73
N ALA A 14 -1.52 8.74 -12.23
CA ALA A 14 -0.12 8.90 -12.62
C ALA A 14 0.76 7.69 -12.26
N LYS A 15 0.43 6.94 -11.20
CA LYS A 15 1.20 5.78 -10.74
C LYS A 15 0.64 4.46 -11.25
N PHE A 16 -0.65 4.39 -11.55
CA PHE A 16 -1.32 3.20 -12.05
C PHE A 16 -1.07 3.03 -13.56
N THR A 17 0.12 2.54 -13.91
CA THR A 17 0.57 2.41 -15.30
C THR A 17 0.14 1.11 -16.00
N LYS A 18 -0.72 0.29 -15.37
CA LYS A 18 -1.24 -1.00 -15.90
C LYS A 18 -0.15 -1.89 -16.51
N LEU A 19 0.99 -1.99 -15.84
CA LEU A 19 2.11 -2.82 -16.29
C LEU A 19 1.71 -4.29 -16.46
N PHE A 20 2.20 -4.93 -17.52
CA PHE A 20 1.96 -6.34 -17.79
C PHE A 20 2.61 -7.22 -16.72
N ASN A 21 1.91 -8.26 -16.26
CA ASN A 21 2.32 -9.15 -15.16
C ASN A 21 2.57 -8.43 -13.82
N HIS A 22 1.94 -7.28 -13.57
CA HIS A 22 1.93 -6.65 -12.25
C HIS A 22 0.57 -6.81 -11.59
N GLU A 23 0.61 -7.16 -10.31
CA GLU A 23 -0.54 -7.05 -9.42
C GLU A 23 -0.50 -5.69 -8.73
N TYR A 24 -1.65 -5.04 -8.62
CA TYR A 24 -1.81 -3.76 -7.94
C TYR A 24 -2.83 -3.93 -6.82
N TRP A 25 -2.57 -3.30 -5.68
CA TRP A 25 -3.52 -3.20 -4.59
C TRP A 25 -3.29 -1.91 -3.80
N LEU A 26 -4.31 -1.48 -3.09
CA LEU A 26 -4.25 -0.28 -2.26
C LEU A 26 -3.94 -0.68 -0.83
N VAL A 27 -3.09 0.09 -0.17
CA VAL A 27 -2.77 -0.08 1.25
C VAL A 27 -3.05 1.21 1.98
N ILE A 28 -3.90 1.14 3.02
CA ILE A 28 -4.25 2.27 3.86
C ILE A 28 -3.68 1.99 5.23
N VAL A 29 -2.70 2.81 5.63
CA VAL A 29 -2.00 2.68 6.91
C VAL A 29 -2.54 3.72 7.87
N ALA A 30 -3.16 3.27 8.95
CA ALA A 30 -3.48 4.11 10.10
C ALA A 30 -2.25 4.16 11.01
N ASP A 31 -1.53 5.27 10.94
CA ASP A 31 -0.37 5.52 11.78
C ASP A 31 -0.75 6.30 13.04
N TYR A 32 -0.70 5.64 14.19
CA TYR A 32 -1.13 6.22 15.46
C TYR A 32 -0.06 7.04 16.16
N TYR A 33 1.20 6.86 15.75
CA TYR A 33 2.31 7.60 16.30
C TYR A 33 2.33 9.03 15.75
N ASP A 34 2.25 9.17 14.43
CA ASP A 34 2.15 10.43 13.69
C ASP A 34 0.71 10.94 13.60
N LYS A 35 -0.28 10.12 14.01
CA LYS A 35 -1.72 10.41 13.97
C LYS A 35 -2.20 10.77 12.55
N VAL A 36 -1.78 9.99 11.56
CA VAL A 36 -2.19 10.16 10.16
C VAL A 36 -2.69 8.86 9.53
N HIS A 37 -3.62 8.95 8.59
CA HIS A 37 -3.89 7.90 7.63
C HIS A 37 -3.11 8.19 6.35
N THR A 38 -2.35 7.20 5.89
CA THR A 38 -1.60 7.31 4.63
C THR A 38 -2.11 6.28 3.62
N PHE A 39 -2.38 6.75 2.41
CA PHE A 39 -2.87 5.95 1.29
C PHE A 39 -1.70 5.62 0.38
N TYR A 40 -1.54 4.34 0.05
CA TYR A 40 -0.51 3.86 -0.85
C TYR A 40 -1.11 3.04 -1.98
N LEU A 41 -0.48 3.14 -3.16
CA LEU A 41 -0.62 2.17 -4.24
C LEU A 41 0.57 1.24 -4.19
N TYR A 42 0.31 -0.03 -3.95
CA TYR A 42 1.33 -1.07 -4.03
C TYR A 42 1.24 -1.73 -5.39
N ASN A 43 2.40 -2.07 -5.93
CA ASN A 43 2.48 -2.93 -7.09
C ASN A 43 3.59 -3.96 -6.93
N LYS A 44 3.40 -5.11 -7.56
CA LYS A 44 4.40 -6.18 -7.55
C LYS A 44 4.36 -6.93 -8.87
N HIS A 45 5.53 -7.18 -9.44
CA HIS A 45 5.62 -8.09 -10.57
C HIS A 45 5.38 -9.53 -10.09
N ILE A 46 4.46 -10.25 -10.72
CA ILE A 46 3.96 -11.57 -10.25
C ILE A 46 5.11 -12.58 -10.03
N LYS A 47 6.17 -12.50 -10.83
CA LYS A 47 7.34 -13.41 -10.74
C LYS A 47 8.49 -12.92 -9.86
N GLN A 48 8.36 -11.76 -9.22
CA GLN A 48 9.43 -11.16 -8.41
C GLN A 48 8.94 -10.92 -6.98
N PRO A 49 9.80 -11.07 -5.96
CA PRO A 49 9.41 -10.84 -4.57
C PRO A 49 9.27 -9.35 -4.23
N LEU A 50 9.81 -8.45 -5.06
CA LEU A 50 9.87 -7.02 -4.78
C LEU A 50 8.50 -6.35 -4.97
N THR A 51 8.00 -5.76 -3.89
CA THR A 51 6.81 -4.91 -3.88
C THR A 51 7.28 -3.45 -3.90
N ASP A 52 6.79 -2.69 -4.86
CA ASP A 52 6.94 -1.24 -4.89
C ASP A 52 5.74 -0.58 -4.20
N SER A 53 5.99 0.48 -3.45
CA SER A 53 4.98 1.25 -2.74
C SER A 53 5.07 2.72 -3.12
N HIS A 54 3.97 3.28 -3.60
CA HIS A 54 3.84 4.70 -3.92
C HIS A 54 2.87 5.37 -2.94
N GLU A 55 3.34 6.40 -2.23
CA GLU A 55 2.47 7.24 -1.42
C GLU A 55 1.56 8.08 -2.35
N LEU A 56 0.25 7.99 -2.13
CA LEU A 56 -0.73 8.76 -2.87
C LEU A 56 -1.16 9.99 -2.08
N ALA A 57 -1.56 9.81 -0.82
CA ALA A 57 -1.95 10.93 0.03
C ALA A 57 -1.78 10.60 1.51
N ARG A 58 -1.71 11.66 2.31
CA ARG A 58 -1.67 11.61 3.76
C ARG A 58 -2.74 12.56 4.31
N VAL A 59 -3.52 12.09 5.28
CA VAL A 59 -4.56 12.87 5.97
C VAL A 59 -4.44 12.67 7.47
N GLU A 60 -4.67 13.72 8.25
CA GLU A 60 -4.67 13.60 9.71
C GLU A 60 -5.80 12.68 10.18
N MET A 61 -5.56 11.87 11.22
CA MET A 61 -6.58 10.99 11.79
C MET A 61 -7.76 11.74 12.42
N SER A 62 -7.53 13.00 12.82
CA SER A 62 -8.57 13.90 13.31
C SER A 62 -9.56 14.29 12.22
N ASP A 63 -9.12 14.34 10.96
CA ASP A 63 -9.94 14.77 9.81
C ASP A 63 -10.70 13.59 9.19
N LYS A 64 -11.66 13.08 9.96
CA LYS A 64 -12.45 11.88 9.60
C LYS A 64 -13.30 12.10 8.36
N ASP A 65 -13.78 13.33 8.13
CA ASP A 65 -14.59 13.69 6.98
C ASP A 65 -13.76 13.61 5.69
N THR A 66 -12.56 14.21 5.66
CA THR A 66 -11.66 14.12 4.51
C THR A 66 -11.26 12.67 4.24
N TYR A 67 -10.87 11.92 5.27
CA TYR A 67 -10.55 10.49 5.14
C TYR A 67 -11.71 9.69 4.52
N THR A 68 -12.93 9.88 5.03
CA THR A 68 -14.11 9.14 4.57
C THR A 68 -14.44 9.45 3.11
N ILE A 69 -14.36 10.73 2.72
CA ILE A 69 -14.59 11.16 1.34
C ILE A 69 -13.52 10.58 0.42
N MET A 70 -12.23 10.69 0.78
CA MET A 70 -11.12 10.15 0.01
C MET A 70 -11.23 8.63 -0.18
N LEU A 71 -11.54 7.89 0.89
CA LEU A 71 -11.73 6.44 0.82
C LEU A 71 -12.92 6.05 -0.07
N ARG A 72 -14.03 6.79 0.03
CA ARG A 72 -15.21 6.55 -0.82
C ARG A 72 -14.89 6.80 -2.29
N ASP A 73 -14.33 7.96 -2.61
CA ASP A 73 -13.98 8.33 -3.98
C ASP A 73 -12.95 7.34 -4.56
N LEU A 74 -11.95 6.94 -3.78
CA LEU A 74 -10.95 5.94 -4.19
C LEU A 74 -11.58 4.58 -4.49
N LYS A 75 -12.53 4.11 -3.66
CA LYS A 75 -13.28 2.86 -3.90
C LYS A 75 -14.18 2.91 -5.14
N VAL A 76 -14.71 4.09 -5.47
CA VAL A 76 -15.53 4.28 -6.67
C VAL A 76 -14.65 4.36 -7.91
N HIS A 77 -13.48 4.98 -7.80
CA HIS A 77 -12.55 5.16 -8.92
C HIS A 77 -11.71 3.91 -9.22
N SER A 78 -11.37 3.14 -8.19
CA SER A 78 -10.52 1.96 -8.28
C SER A 78 -11.30 0.69 -7.92
N ASN A 79 -11.15 -0.35 -8.75
CA ASN A 79 -11.68 -1.68 -8.46
C ASN A 79 -10.62 -2.61 -7.83
N LEU A 80 -9.52 -2.04 -7.30
CA LEU A 80 -8.44 -2.79 -6.67
C LEU A 80 -8.84 -3.24 -5.26
N ARG A 81 -8.24 -4.35 -4.81
CA ARG A 81 -8.32 -4.76 -3.41
C ARG A 81 -7.70 -3.68 -2.53
N ILE A 82 -8.33 -3.41 -1.38
CA ILE A 82 -7.83 -2.50 -0.36
C ILE A 82 -7.44 -3.29 0.88
N GLU A 83 -6.21 -3.09 1.34
CA GLU A 83 -5.69 -3.63 2.59
C GLU A 83 -5.59 -2.51 3.63
N PHE A 84 -6.17 -2.74 4.81
CA PHE A 84 -6.08 -1.82 5.93
C PHE A 84 -5.01 -2.32 6.90
N ARG A 85 -4.03 -1.47 7.23
CA ARG A 85 -2.98 -1.74 8.20
C ARG A 85 -3.06 -0.75 9.35
N ASP A 86 -2.84 -1.24 10.56
CA ASP A 86 -2.91 -0.45 11.79
C ASP A 86 -1.56 -0.56 12.51
N THR A 87 -0.95 0.57 12.88
CA THR A 87 0.36 0.57 13.54
C THR A 87 0.27 0.53 15.08
N ARG A 88 -0.92 0.45 15.69
CA ARG A 88 -1.06 0.34 17.16
C ARG A 88 -0.46 -0.96 17.70
N TRP A 89 -0.50 -2.00 16.87
CA TRP A 89 0.07 -3.29 17.20
C TRP A 89 1.19 -3.53 16.19
N PRO A 90 2.48 -3.45 16.59
CA PRO A 90 3.53 -4.02 15.77
C PRO A 90 3.10 -5.47 15.50
N VAL A 91 2.92 -5.81 14.23
CA VAL A 91 2.55 -7.16 13.80
C VAL A 91 3.50 -8.10 14.52
N ARG A 92 3.00 -8.86 15.51
CA ARG A 92 3.75 -10.01 15.99
C ARG A 92 3.89 -10.89 14.76
N PRO A 93 5.11 -11.31 14.36
CA PRO A 93 5.25 -12.21 13.24
C PRO A 93 4.57 -13.52 13.64
N GLU A 94 3.31 -13.68 13.24
CA GLU A 94 2.65 -14.97 13.27
C GLU A 94 3.27 -15.81 12.16
N SER A 95 4.30 -16.55 12.58
CA SER A 95 4.76 -17.83 12.07
C SER A 95 4.02 -18.35 10.84
N THR A 96 4.51 -18.00 9.66
CA THR A 96 4.92 -18.98 8.65
C THR A 96 5.89 -18.26 7.72
N VAL A 97 7.17 -18.32 8.07
CA VAL A 97 8.24 -18.23 7.06
C VAL A 97 8.04 -19.45 6.17
N LEU A 98 7.26 -19.29 5.09
CA LEU A 98 7.42 -20.16 3.93
C LEU A 98 8.83 -19.86 3.43
N VAL A 99 9.74 -20.72 3.86
CA VAL A 99 11.12 -20.80 3.40
C VAL A 99 11.11 -20.69 1.88
N ASP A 100 11.54 -19.55 1.36
CA ASP A 100 11.97 -19.42 -0.03
C ASP A 100 13.35 -20.08 -0.10
N ARG A 101 13.36 -21.38 -0.35
CA ARG A 101 14.59 -22.19 -0.46
C ARG A 101 15.17 -22.10 -1.86
N VAL A 102 15.26 -20.93 -2.48
CA VAL A 102 16.02 -20.80 -3.74
C VAL A 102 16.66 -19.42 -3.88
N HIS A 103 17.66 -19.12 -3.05
CA HIS A 103 18.77 -18.28 -3.50
C HIS A 103 20.08 -19.02 -3.24
N GLY A 104 20.53 -19.69 -4.30
CA GLY A 104 21.87 -20.22 -4.39
C GLY A 104 22.87 -19.11 -4.71
N HIS A 105 23.88 -19.00 -3.86
CA HIS A 105 25.27 -18.69 -4.18
C HIS A 105 26.04 -19.12 -2.92
N GLY A 106 26.71 -20.26 -2.90
CA GLY A 106 28.01 -20.42 -3.53
C GLY A 106 29.10 -20.24 -2.45
N SER A 107 29.44 -21.36 -1.79
CA SER A 107 30.71 -21.72 -1.15
C SER A 107 31.76 -20.65 -0.79
N VAL A 108 32.18 -20.61 0.48
CA VAL A 108 33.59 -20.72 0.99
C VAL A 108 33.52 -20.83 2.54
N THR A 109 33.96 -21.93 3.19
CA THR A 109 35.31 -22.19 3.80
C THR A 109 35.68 -21.11 4.82
N GLU A 110 35.91 -21.38 6.10
CA GLU A 110 36.89 -22.28 6.76
C GLU A 110 36.35 -23.02 7.99
#